data_AF-A0A914I0K8-F1
#
_entry.id   AF-A0A914I0K8-F1
#
_cell.length_a   1.000
_cell.length_b   1.000
_cell.length_c   1.000
_cell.angle_alpha   90.00
_cell.angle_beta   90.00
_cell.angle_gamma   90.00
#
_symmetry.space_group_name_H-M   'P 1'
#
loop_
_entity.id
_entity.type
_entity.pdbx_description
1 polymer ?
#
loop_
_entity_poly.entity_id
_entity_poly.type
_entity_poly.pdbx_seq_one_letter_code
_entity_poly.pdbx_strand_id
1 'polypeptide(L)'
;MCPPKHSINVVIEHGLPEDRERIVRSLQGNILKYAQDKFASNVIKKCLVFGTLEQKNALIDEVCADNGSGSPPLLEMIKDPFGNKVVQKMLNVADSARRRKMIVALLEYLANGLSKKSFIAYRTAFKQKQRAAPNNERIHNGIPPLLMIE
;
A
#
# COMPACT_ATOMS: atom_id res chain seq x y z
N MET A 1 10.23 2.81 32.41
CA MET A 1 9.40 3.89 31.81
C MET A 1 9.23 3.60 30.33
N CYS A 2 8.09 3.05 29.92
CA CYS A 2 7.76 2.86 28.50
C CYS A 2 7.08 4.14 28.00
N PRO A 3 7.49 4.74 26.86
CA PRO A 3 6.81 5.93 26.37
C PRO A 3 5.36 5.55 26.00
N PRO A 4 4.38 6.41 26.30
CA PRO A 4 2.98 6.10 26.07
C PRO A 4 2.74 5.95 24.56
N LYS A 5 2.19 4.79 24.19
CA LYS A 5 1.81 4.38 22.81
C LYS A 5 0.85 5.36 22.10
N HIS A 6 0.40 6.40 22.79
CA HIS A 6 -0.46 7.49 22.29
C HIS A 6 0.33 8.66 21.69
N SER A 7 1.63 8.79 21.97
CA SER A 7 2.42 9.95 21.52
C SER A 7 2.72 9.93 20.02
N ILE A 8 3.00 8.78 19.42
CA ILE A 8 3.38 8.70 17.99
C ILE A 8 2.20 9.08 17.09
N ASN A 9 0.98 8.67 17.45
CA ASN A 9 -0.22 9.02 16.70
C ASN A 9 -0.52 10.52 16.73
N VAL A 10 -0.36 11.15 17.90
CA VAL A 10 -0.51 12.61 18.06
C VAL A 10 0.58 13.35 17.30
N VAL A 11 1.82 12.87 17.32
CA VAL A 11 2.94 13.49 16.59
C VAL A 11 2.73 13.40 15.08
N ILE A 12 2.12 12.34 14.55
CA ILE A 12 1.81 12.26 13.12
C ILE A 12 0.66 13.19 12.72
N GLU A 13 -0.32 13.40 13.60
CA GLU A 13 -1.50 14.24 13.32
C GLU A 13 -1.23 15.73 13.54
N HIS A 14 -0.57 16.07 14.65
CA HIS A 14 -0.38 17.43 15.14
C HIS A 14 1.09 17.81 15.38
N GLY A 15 2.01 16.85 15.28
CA GLY A 15 3.44 17.11 15.44
C GLY A 15 4.07 17.78 14.22
N LEU A 16 5.28 18.28 14.42
CA LEU A 16 6.05 19.02 13.43
C LEU A 16 6.39 18.13 12.21
N PRO A 17 6.53 18.71 11.01
CA PRO A 17 6.91 17.96 9.81
C PRO A 17 8.24 17.20 9.97
N GLU A 18 9.17 17.73 10.78
CA GLU A 18 10.47 17.12 11.09
C GLU A 18 10.33 15.81 11.90
N ASP A 19 9.41 15.78 12.86
CA ASP A 19 9.10 14.58 13.63
C ASP A 19 8.44 13.51 12.76
N ARG A 20 7.55 13.92 11.86
CA ARG A 20 6.94 13.03 10.87
C ARG A 20 7.98 12.42 9.95
N GLU A 21 8.95 13.23 9.52
CA GLU A 21 10.04 12.77 8.69
C GLU A 21 10.91 11.73 9.42
N ARG A 22 11.26 11.96 10.68
CA ARG A 22 11.98 10.98 11.52
C ARG A 22 11.21 9.65 11.65
N ILE A 23 9.90 9.71 11.82
CA ILE A 23 9.05 8.51 11.88
C ILE A 23 9.08 7.78 10.54
N VAL A 24 8.87 8.48 9.42
CA VAL A 24 8.91 7.86 8.08
C VAL A 24 10.27 7.22 7.81
N ARG A 25 11.38 7.90 8.12
CA ARG A 25 12.73 7.33 7.98
C ARG A 25 12.95 6.09 8.84
N SER A 26 12.34 6.03 10.02
CA SER A 26 12.43 4.86 10.90
C SER A 26 11.62 3.66 10.40
N LEU A 27 10.59 3.90 9.58
CA LEU A 27 9.78 2.85 8.95
C LEU A 27 10.45 2.29 7.69
N GLN A 28 11.26 3.10 7.00
CA GLN A 28 11.96 2.71 5.77
C GLN A 28 12.95 1.57 6.03
N GLY A 29 13.04 0.65 5.07
CA GLY A 29 13.88 -0.54 5.11
C GLY A 29 13.28 -1.72 5.90
N ASN A 30 12.17 -1.53 6.60
CA ASN A 30 11.48 -2.58 7.37
C ASN A 30 9.95 -2.50 7.23
N ILE A 31 9.45 -1.91 6.13
CA ILE A 31 8.03 -1.58 6.01
C ILE A 31 7.10 -2.79 6.12
N LEU A 32 7.54 -3.96 5.63
CA LEU A 32 6.80 -5.22 5.72
C LEU A 32 6.50 -5.59 7.18
N LYS A 33 7.55 -5.59 8.01
CA LYS A 33 7.47 -5.94 9.43
C LYS A 33 6.54 -5.00 10.19
N TYR A 34 6.61 -3.70 9.90
CA TYR A 34 5.76 -2.70 10.55
C TYR A 34 4.31 -2.74 10.04
N ALA A 35 4.08 -3.10 8.77
CA ALA A 35 2.74 -3.24 8.22
C ALA A 35 1.97 -4.42 8.82
N GLN A 36 2.66 -5.47 9.26
CA GLN A 36 2.09 -6.63 9.94
C GLN A 36 1.88 -6.42 11.45
N ASP A 37 2.42 -5.34 12.02
CA ASP A 37 2.24 -5.03 13.44
C ASP A 37 0.91 -4.30 13.70
N LYS A 38 0.18 -4.75 14.72
CA LYS A 38 -1.13 -4.19 15.11
C LYS A 38 -1.10 -2.69 15.37
N PHE A 39 0.00 -2.16 15.90
CA PHE A 39 0.13 -0.75 16.26
C PHE A 39 0.88 0.04 15.19
N ALA A 40 1.97 -0.49 14.64
CA ALA A 40 2.76 0.20 13.63
C ALA A 40 2.03 0.29 12.28
N SER A 41 1.14 -0.65 11.94
CA SER A 41 0.27 -0.52 10.75
C SER A 41 -0.62 0.73 10.81
N ASN A 42 -1.06 1.13 12.00
CA ASN A 42 -1.82 2.37 12.18
C ASN A 42 -0.93 3.61 11.97
N VAL A 43 0.31 3.56 12.43
CA VAL A 43 1.33 4.60 12.20
C VAL A 43 1.56 4.77 10.70
N ILE A 44 1.79 3.68 9.95
CA ILE A 44 1.97 3.72 8.49
C ILE A 44 0.73 4.32 7.81
N LYS A 45 -0.48 3.90 8.17
CA LYS A 45 -1.72 4.46 7.61
C LYS A 45 -1.83 5.97 7.87
N LYS A 46 -1.45 6.44 9.07
CA LYS A 46 -1.42 7.88 9.37
C LYS A 46 -0.34 8.60 8.55
N CYS A 47 0.86 8.03 8.39
CA CYS A 47 1.88 8.57 7.48
C CYS A 47 1.38 8.69 6.04
N LEU A 48 0.58 7.72 5.56
CA LEU A 48 -0.04 7.77 4.23
C LEU A 48 -1.10 8.88 4.10
N VAL A 49 -1.70 9.33 5.20
CA VAL A 49 -2.66 10.45 5.22
C VAL A 49 -1.92 11.79 5.33
N PHE A 50 -1.08 11.94 6.36
CA PHE A 50 -0.51 13.21 6.79
C PHE A 50 0.92 13.49 6.31
N GLY A 51 1.59 12.49 5.73
CA GLY A 51 2.93 12.64 5.17
C GLY A 51 2.93 13.45 3.86
N THR A 52 4.11 13.86 3.42
CA THR A 52 4.29 14.53 2.12
C THR A 52 4.12 13.54 0.97
N LEU A 53 3.91 14.04 -0.25
CA LEU A 53 3.81 13.19 -1.44
C LEU A 53 5.07 12.33 -1.62
N GLU A 54 6.26 12.89 -1.40
CA GLU A 54 7.53 12.18 -1.48
C GLU A 54 7.63 11.05 -0.45
N GLN A 55 7.23 11.32 0.79
CA GLN A 55 7.22 10.30 1.85
C GLN A 55 6.27 9.15 1.52
N LYS A 56 5.05 9.46 1.07
CA LYS A 56 4.07 8.44 0.65
C LYS A 56 4.62 7.58 -0.49
N ASN A 57 5.20 8.24 -1.48
CA ASN A 57 5.79 7.60 -2.65
C ASN A 57 6.94 6.67 -2.27
N ALA A 58 7.84 7.12 -1.39
CA ALA A 58 8.95 6.29 -0.92
C ALA A 58 8.47 5.01 -0.22
N LEU A 59 7.45 5.11 0.64
CA LEU A 59 6.85 3.94 1.30
C LEU A 59 6.19 2.98 0.29
N ILE A 60 5.52 3.53 -0.72
CA ILE A 60 4.86 2.72 -1.76
C ILE A 60 5.88 2.05 -2.68
N ASP A 61 6.94 2.75 -3.05
CA ASP A 61 8.00 2.20 -3.90
C ASP A 61 8.76 1.09 -3.17
N GLU A 62 8.97 1.21 -1.84
CA GLU A 62 9.58 0.16 -1.03
C GLU A 62 8.75 -1.14 -1.02
N VAL A 63 7.42 -1.07 -0.86
CA VAL A 63 6.58 -2.28 -0.92
C VAL A 63 6.48 -2.88 -2.32
N CYS A 64 6.68 -2.07 -3.36
CA CYS A 64 6.68 -2.52 -4.75
C CYS A 64 8.03 -3.09 -5.20
N ALA A 65 9.12 -2.73 -4.53
CA ALA A 65 10.45 -3.18 -4.88
C ALA A 65 10.59 -4.68 -4.55
N ASP A 66 11.02 -5.47 -5.53
CA ASP A 66 11.50 -6.82 -5.26
C ASP A 66 12.90 -6.70 -4.65
N ASN A 67 13.02 -7.09 -3.39
CA ASN A 67 14.27 -7.07 -2.63
C ASN A 67 15.13 -8.33 -2.86
N GLY A 68 14.91 -9.04 -3.97
CA GLY A 68 15.63 -10.27 -4.32
C GLY A 68 15.05 -11.53 -3.68
N SER A 69 13.91 -11.41 -2.99
CA SER A 69 13.15 -12.53 -2.40
C SER A 69 12.30 -13.27 -3.45
N GLY A 70 12.17 -12.71 -4.67
CA GLY A 70 11.34 -13.27 -5.74
C GLY A 70 9.85 -12.98 -5.56
N SER A 71 9.49 -12.14 -4.59
CA SER A 71 8.14 -11.68 -4.31
C SER A 71 8.20 -10.32 -3.61
N PRO A 72 7.52 -9.27 -4.10
CA PRO A 72 7.54 -7.97 -3.44
C PRO A 72 6.83 -8.04 -2.07
N PRO A 73 7.27 -7.25 -1.07
CA PRO A 73 6.64 -7.19 0.26
C PRO A 73 5.13 -7.00 0.23
N LEU A 74 4.62 -6.30 -0.79
CA LEU A 74 3.20 -6.12 -1.07
C LEU A 74 2.38 -7.43 -1.02
N LEU A 75 2.96 -8.54 -1.50
CA LEU A 75 2.28 -9.85 -1.56
C LEU A 75 2.20 -10.56 -0.21
N GLU A 76 3.11 -10.26 0.69
CA GLU A 76 3.04 -10.76 2.06
C GLU A 76 2.09 -9.89 2.90
N MET A 77 2.10 -8.57 2.68
CA MET A 77 1.20 -7.64 3.35
C MET A 77 -0.27 -7.93 3.05
N ILE A 78 -0.63 -8.32 1.82
CA ILE A 78 -2.02 -8.60 1.45
C ILE A 78 -2.61 -9.83 2.17
N LYS A 79 -1.77 -10.76 2.63
CA LYS A 79 -2.18 -11.95 3.39
C LYS A 79 -2.39 -11.66 4.87
N ASP A 80 -1.85 -10.54 5.35
CA ASP A 80 -1.86 -10.17 6.75
C ASP A 80 -3.12 -9.37 7.11
N PRO A 81 -3.78 -9.64 8.26
CA PRO A 81 -5.00 -8.95 8.69
C PRO A 81 -4.83 -7.45 9.01
N PHE A 82 -3.59 -6.98 9.22
CA PHE A 82 -3.26 -5.56 9.38
C PHE A 82 -2.66 -4.99 8.09
N GLY A 83 -1.77 -5.75 7.44
CA GLY A 83 -1.08 -5.38 6.21
C GLY A 83 -2.03 -5.13 5.05
N ASN A 84 -3.12 -5.89 4.91
CA ASN A 84 -4.10 -5.70 3.86
C ASN A 84 -4.75 -4.30 3.92
N LYS A 85 -5.04 -3.80 5.12
CA LYS A 85 -5.57 -2.45 5.37
C LYS A 85 -4.55 -1.37 5.03
N VAL A 86 -3.26 -1.65 5.24
CA VAL A 86 -2.17 -0.75 4.82
C VAL A 86 -2.09 -0.71 3.30
N VAL A 87 -2.16 -1.86 2.61
CA VAL A 87 -2.14 -1.96 1.14
C VAL A 87 -3.32 -1.23 0.51
N GLN A 88 -4.54 -1.41 1.05
CA GLN A 88 -5.72 -0.64 0.62
C GLN A 88 -5.48 0.87 0.76
N LYS A 89 -4.89 1.31 1.88
CA LYS A 89 -4.61 2.73 2.10
C LYS A 89 -3.55 3.26 1.12
N MET A 90 -2.51 2.48 0.86
CA MET A 90 -1.49 2.79 -0.16
C MET A 90 -2.13 2.94 -1.54
N LEU A 91 -3.03 2.02 -1.92
CA LEU A 91 -3.76 2.10 -3.20
C LEU A 91 -4.57 3.38 -3.31
N ASN A 92 -5.21 3.82 -2.22
CA ASN A 92 -6.03 5.03 -2.21
C ASN A 92 -5.19 6.32 -2.39
N VAL A 93 -3.98 6.37 -1.84
CA VAL A 93 -3.15 7.60 -1.87
C VAL A 93 -2.08 7.60 -2.96
N ALA A 94 -1.78 6.45 -3.56
CA ALA A 94 -0.81 6.33 -4.65
C ALA A 94 -1.25 7.10 -5.90
N ASP A 95 -0.28 7.68 -6.62
CA ASP A 95 -0.53 8.19 -7.97
C ASP A 95 -0.80 7.05 -8.96
N SER A 96 -1.29 7.43 -10.14
CA SER A 96 -1.69 6.51 -11.20
C SER A 96 -0.58 5.53 -11.64
N ALA A 97 0.70 5.92 -11.62
CA ALA A 97 1.79 5.03 -12.01
C ALA A 97 2.06 3.98 -10.93
N ARG A 98 2.22 4.41 -9.67
CA ARG A 98 2.45 3.50 -8.52
C ARG A 98 1.25 2.59 -8.24
N ARG A 99 0.03 3.13 -8.27
CA ARG A 99 -1.20 2.34 -8.15
C ARG A 99 -1.24 1.22 -9.19
N ARG A 100 -0.92 1.53 -10.46
CA ARG A 100 -0.84 0.52 -11.52
C ARG A 100 0.19 -0.56 -11.22
N LYS A 101 1.40 -0.19 -10.75
CA LYS A 101 2.44 -1.15 -10.37
C LYS A 101 1.94 -2.10 -9.28
N MET A 102 1.37 -1.57 -8.20
CA MET A 102 0.85 -2.40 -7.09
C MET A 102 -0.24 -3.36 -7.57
N ILE A 103 -1.18 -2.88 -8.38
CA ILE A 103 -2.25 -3.72 -8.90
C ILE A 103 -1.68 -4.81 -9.80
N VAL A 104 -0.75 -4.49 -10.71
CA VAL A 104 -0.11 -5.50 -11.56
C VAL A 104 0.58 -6.58 -10.72
N ALA A 105 1.34 -6.21 -9.69
CA ALA A 105 2.00 -7.17 -8.80
C ALA A 105 1.00 -8.08 -8.05
N LEU A 106 -0.06 -7.50 -7.47
CA LEU A 106 -1.12 -8.26 -6.80
C LEU A 106 -1.83 -9.21 -7.76
N LEU A 107 -2.08 -8.75 -8.98
CA LEU A 107 -2.71 -9.55 -10.02
C LEU A 107 -1.81 -10.70 -10.44
N GLU A 108 -0.52 -10.47 -10.68
CA GLU A 108 0.45 -11.52 -11.01
C GLU A 108 0.53 -12.59 -9.91
N TYR A 109 0.46 -12.17 -8.64
CA TYR A 109 0.34 -13.11 -7.52
C TYR A 109 -0.94 -13.94 -7.58
N LEU A 110 -2.10 -13.30 -7.82
CA LEU A 110 -3.37 -14.02 -8.00
C LEU A 110 -3.35 -14.93 -9.24
N ALA A 111 -2.61 -14.57 -10.29
CA ALA A 111 -2.42 -15.39 -11.49
C ALA A 111 -1.71 -16.70 -11.19
N ASN A 112 -0.79 -16.70 -10.23
CA ASN A 112 -0.12 -17.92 -9.80
C ASN A 112 -1.09 -18.87 -9.05
N GLY A 113 -2.22 -18.36 -8.55
CA GLY A 113 -3.30 -19.14 -7.94
C GLY A 113 -4.55 -19.35 -8.84
N LEU A 114 -4.67 -18.64 -9.96
CA LEU A 114 -5.81 -18.67 -10.88
C LEU A 114 -5.40 -19.27 -12.23
N SER A 115 -6.33 -19.91 -12.95
CA SER A 115 -6.05 -20.39 -14.32
C SER A 115 -5.59 -19.24 -15.24
N LYS A 116 -4.50 -19.44 -16.00
CA LYS A 116 -3.89 -18.45 -16.93
C LYS A 116 -4.91 -17.71 -17.79
N LYS A 117 -5.99 -18.37 -18.21
CA LYS A 117 -7.06 -17.78 -19.04
C LYS A 117 -7.87 -16.71 -18.30
N SER A 118 -8.28 -16.98 -17.06
CA SER A 118 -9.04 -16.04 -16.21
C SER A 118 -8.20 -14.82 -15.86
N PHE A 119 -6.89 -15.02 -15.69
CA PHE A 119 -5.94 -13.94 -15.43
C PHE A 119 -5.77 -12.98 -16.61
N ILE A 120 -5.57 -13.51 -17.82
CA ILE A 120 -5.43 -12.69 -19.03
C ILE A 120 -6.71 -11.88 -19.28
N ALA A 121 -7.88 -12.49 -19.08
CA ALA A 121 -9.17 -11.81 -19.19
C ALA A 121 -9.28 -10.66 -18.18
N TYR A 122 -8.97 -10.90 -16.91
CA TYR A 122 -8.98 -9.86 -15.87
C TYR A 122 -8.00 -8.72 -16.19
N ARG A 123 -6.75 -9.04 -16.54
CA ARG A 123 -5.71 -8.05 -16.87
C ARG A 123 -6.12 -7.19 -18.07
N THR A 124 -6.77 -7.79 -19.06
CA THR A 124 -7.28 -7.09 -20.25
C THR A 124 -8.45 -6.18 -19.89
N ALA A 125 -9.42 -6.68 -19.12
CA ALA A 125 -10.56 -5.91 -18.63
C ALA A 125 -10.11 -4.74 -17.74
N PHE A 126 -9.12 -4.95 -16.88
CA PHE A 126 -8.54 -3.94 -16.02
C PHE A 126 -7.81 -2.83 -16.82
N LYS A 127 -7.02 -3.21 -17.84
CA LYS A 127 -6.40 -2.24 -18.77
C LYS A 127 -7.44 -1.43 -19.54
N GLN A 128 -8.52 -2.06 -19.99
CA GLN A 128 -9.61 -1.38 -20.68
C GLN A 128 -10.37 -0.43 -19.76
N LYS A 129 -10.73 -0.87 -18.55
CA LYS A 129 -11.45 -0.04 -17.57
C LYS A 129 -10.63 1.18 -17.14
N GLN A 130 -9.30 1.06 -17.05
CA GLN A 130 -8.42 2.21 -16.83
C GLN A 130 -8.30 3.15 -18.04
N ARG A 131 -8.33 2.63 -19.27
CA ARG A 131 -8.34 3.46 -20.49
C ARG A 131 -9.66 4.20 -20.68
N ALA A 132 -10.78 3.60 -20.27
CA ALA A 132 -12.12 4.13 -20.46
C ALA A 132 -12.61 5.04 -19.31
N ALA A 133 -12.05 4.95 -18.10
CA ALA A 133 -12.52 5.74 -16.97
C ALA A 133 -12.12 7.24 -17.07
N PRO A 134 -13.07 8.18 -16.89
CA PRO A 134 -12.78 9.60 -16.76
C PRO A 134 -11.90 9.85 -15.53
N ASN A 135 -11.10 10.93 -15.56
CA ASN A 135 -9.97 11.13 -14.65
C ASN A 135 -10.31 11.03 -13.14
N ASN A 136 -11.58 11.28 -12.78
CA ASN A 136 -12.09 11.28 -11.40
C ASN A 136 -12.52 9.90 -10.85
N GLU A 137 -12.81 8.90 -11.68
CA GLU A 137 -13.35 7.58 -11.25
C GLU A 137 -12.34 6.43 -11.30
N ARG A 138 -11.12 6.72 -11.77
CA ARG A 138 -10.01 5.75 -11.87
C ARG A 138 -9.54 5.22 -10.52
N ILE A 139 -9.83 5.93 -9.43
CA ILE A 139 -9.33 5.62 -8.08
C ILE A 139 -10.11 4.47 -7.45
N HIS A 140 -11.45 4.50 -7.53
CA HIS A 140 -12.32 3.47 -6.95
C HIS A 140 -12.42 2.19 -7.80
N ASN A 141 -12.43 2.33 -9.13
CA ASN A 141 -12.63 1.19 -10.03
C ASN A 141 -11.38 0.31 -10.24
N GLY A 142 -10.25 0.70 -9.65
CA GLY A 142 -8.97 0.02 -9.82
C GLY A 142 -8.68 -1.06 -8.77
N ILE A 143 -9.41 -1.08 -7.66
CA ILE A 143 -9.12 -1.97 -6.54
C ILE A 143 -9.68 -3.36 -6.85
N PRO A 144 -8.86 -4.43 -6.84
CA PRO A 144 -9.33 -5.80 -7.02
C PRO A 144 -10.46 -6.12 -6.02
N PRO A 145 -11.53 -6.84 -6.43
CA PRO A 145 -12.63 -7.20 -5.53
C PRO A 145 -12.18 -7.96 -4.26
N LEU A 146 -11.06 -8.68 -4.32
CA LEU A 146 -10.46 -9.36 -3.16
C LEU A 146 -9.97 -8.38 -2.07
N LEU A 147 -9.77 -7.12 -2.40
CA LEU A 147 -9.46 -6.03 -1.48
C LEU A 147 -10.74 -5.32 -1.00
N MET A 148 -11.95 -5.78 -1.33
CA MET A 148 -13.23 -5.23 -0.84
C MET A 148 -13.93 -6.17 0.15
N ILE A 149 -13.16 -6.92 0.94
CA ILE A 149 -13.72 -7.70 2.04
C ILE A 149 -13.68 -6.80 3.29
N GLU A 150 -14.83 -6.23 3.65
CA GLU A 150 -15.10 -5.70 4.99
C GLU A 150 -15.15 -6.81 6.04
#